data_AF-A0AAF0FT02-F1
#
_entry.id   AF-A0AAF0FT02-F1
#
_cell.length_a   1.000
_cell.length_b   1.000
_cell.length_c   1.000
_cell.angle_alpha   90.00
_cell.angle_beta   90.00
_cell.angle_gamma   90.00
#
_symmetry.space_group_name_H-M   'P 1'
#
loop_
_entity.id
_entity.type
_entity.pdbx_description
1 polymer ?
#
loop_
_entity_poly.entity_id
_entity_poly.type
_entity_poly.pdbx_seq_one_letter_code
_entity_poly.pdbx_strand_id
1 'polypeptide(L)'
;MVATELLSGIEKIARLLGEKGFNVSVRSIREKNLFNEVTEFELVRAVSKDMGFVLSVRIGKALESRIHVYYAKRSGDLEDLVDELESLGFSVSVDDKGITASTQTSLDDAYRIVTRLVDVLKT
;
A
#
# COMPACT_ATOMS: atom_id res chain seq x y z
N MET A 1 -16.40 -14.46 -11.49
CA MET A 1 -14.94 -14.55 -11.76
C MET A 1 -14.21 -13.41 -11.05
N VAL A 2 -14.45 -12.16 -11.44
CA VAL A 2 -13.81 -10.96 -10.86
C VAL A 2 -13.96 -10.85 -9.33
N ALA A 3 -15.14 -11.15 -8.77
CA ALA A 3 -15.34 -11.09 -7.32
C ALA A 3 -14.48 -12.10 -6.53
N THR A 4 -14.25 -13.29 -7.09
CA THR A 4 -13.43 -14.34 -6.47
C THR A 4 -11.94 -13.97 -6.50
N GLU A 5 -11.51 -13.38 -7.61
CA GLU A 5 -10.14 -12.91 -7.81
C GLU A 5 -9.81 -11.74 -6.88
N LEU A 6 -10.73 -10.78 -6.77
CA LEU A 6 -10.64 -9.67 -5.83
C LEU A 6 -10.47 -10.16 -4.38
N LEU A 7 -11.37 -11.04 -3.92
CA LEU A 7 -11.30 -11.61 -2.57
C LEU A 7 -9.98 -12.35 -2.34
N SER A 8 -9.55 -13.18 -3.30
CA SER A 8 -8.29 -13.90 -3.21
C SER A 8 -7.08 -12.96 -3.13
N GLY A 9 -7.06 -11.87 -3.91
CA GLY A 9 -6.00 -10.88 -3.88
C GLY A 9 -5.91 -10.14 -2.55
N ILE A 10 -7.05 -9.74 -2.00
CA ILE A 10 -7.16 -9.09 -0.68
C ILE A 10 -6.62 -10.02 0.41
N GLU A 11 -7.06 -11.28 0.43
CA GLU A 11 -6.62 -12.28 1.40
C GLU A 11 -5.12 -12.53 1.32
N LYS A 12 -4.55 -12.64 0.11
CA LYS A 12 -3.11 -12.82 -0.10
C LYS A 12 -2.30 -11.65 0.44
N ILE A 13 -2.68 -10.41 0.12
CA ILE A 13 -2.00 -9.20 0.59
C ILE A 13 -2.12 -9.07 2.12
N ALA A 14 -3.32 -9.26 2.66
CA ALA A 14 -3.56 -9.16 4.10
C ALA A 14 -2.77 -10.22 4.89
N ARG A 15 -2.75 -11.47 4.41
CA ARG A 15 -1.98 -12.56 5.02
C ARG A 15 -0.49 -12.27 5.00
N LEU A 16 0.06 -11.87 3.85
CA LEU A 16 1.47 -11.53 3.69
C LEU A 16 1.90 -10.45 4.70
N LEU A 17 1.11 -9.38 4.84
CA LEU A 17 1.40 -8.30 5.79
C LEU A 17 1.30 -8.77 7.24
N GLY A 18 0.32 -9.62 7.56
CA GLY A 18 0.18 -10.22 8.89
C GLY A 18 1.37 -11.11 9.25
N GLU A 19 1.80 -11.98 8.34
CA GLU A 19 2.99 -12.84 8.49
C GLU A 19 4.28 -12.03 8.70
N LYS A 20 4.34 -10.82 8.14
CA LYS A 20 5.47 -9.91 8.29
C LYS A 20 5.39 -9.07 9.59
N GLY A 21 4.34 -9.22 10.39
CA GLY A 21 4.22 -8.65 11.73
C GLY A 21 3.49 -7.32 11.82
N PHE A 22 2.79 -6.91 10.75
CA PHE A 22 1.97 -5.70 10.75
C PHE A 22 0.61 -5.94 11.41
N ASN A 23 0.05 -4.90 12.01
CA ASN A 23 -1.36 -4.86 12.39
C ASN A 23 -2.19 -4.57 11.15
N VAL A 24 -2.90 -5.59 10.65
CA VAL A 24 -3.67 -5.52 9.40
C VAL A 24 -5.16 -5.34 9.67
N SER A 25 -5.80 -4.50 8.88
CA SER A 25 -7.26 -4.33 8.85
C SER A 25 -7.74 -4.30 7.41
N VAL A 26 -8.90 -4.89 7.15
CA VAL A 26 -9.56 -4.91 5.84
C VAL A 26 -10.95 -4.31 5.99
N ARG A 27 -11.33 -3.39 5.11
CA ARG A 27 -12.67 -2.79 5.10
C ARG A 27 -13.04 -2.24 3.72
N SER A 28 -14.32 -2.27 3.38
CA SER A 28 -14.84 -1.55 2.22
C SER A 28 -14.88 -0.05 2.49
N ILE A 29 -14.44 0.74 1.51
CA ILE A 29 -14.47 2.20 1.54
C ILE A 29 -15.15 2.74 0.28
N ARG A 30 -15.67 3.97 0.37
CA ARG A 30 -16.26 4.69 -0.76
C ARG A 30 -15.55 6.02 -0.91
N GLU A 31 -15.04 6.30 -2.09
CA GLU A 31 -14.34 7.54 -2.41
C GLU A 31 -15.10 8.29 -3.50
N LYS A 32 -15.17 9.63 -3.37
CA LYS A 32 -15.68 10.50 -4.42
C LYS A 32 -14.52 11.02 -5.25
N ASN A 33 -14.65 10.98 -6.57
CA ASN A 33 -13.72 11.69 -7.44
C ASN A 33 -14.06 13.20 -7.51
N LEU A 34 -13.27 13.95 -8.27
CA LEU A 34 -13.46 15.39 -8.47
C LEU A 34 -14.81 15.75 -9.13
N PHE A 35 -15.49 14.77 -9.74
CA PHE A 35 -16.78 14.90 -10.39
C PHE A 35 -17.94 14.39 -9.51
N ASN A 36 -17.72 14.18 -8.21
CA ASN A 36 -18.68 13.63 -7.25
C ASN A 36 -19.14 12.18 -7.52
N GLU A 37 -18.49 11.46 -8.42
CA GLU A 37 -18.81 10.05 -8.68
C GLU A 37 -18.24 9.18 -7.55
N VAL A 38 -19.07 8.29 -7.01
CA VAL A 38 -18.70 7.40 -5.91
C VAL A 38 -18.15 6.10 -6.47
N THR A 39 -16.91 5.78 -6.09
CA THR A 39 -16.28 4.49 -6.38
C THR A 39 -16.07 3.71 -5.08
N GLU A 40 -16.33 2.41 -5.13
CA GLU A 40 -16.16 1.50 -3.99
C GLU A 40 -14.85 0.71 -4.13
N PHE A 41 -14.10 0.65 -3.04
CA PHE A 41 -12.82 -0.08 -2.97
C PHE A 41 -12.81 -0.97 -1.74
N GLU A 42 -12.06 -2.07 -1.83
CA GLU A 42 -11.61 -2.79 -0.66
C GLU A 42 -10.26 -2.24 -0.21
N LEU A 43 -10.16 -1.82 1.05
CA LEU A 43 -8.94 -1.26 1.63
C LEU A 43 -8.28 -2.29 2.55
N VAL A 44 -7.07 -2.70 2.20
CA VAL A 44 -6.13 -3.36 3.12
C VAL A 44 -5.22 -2.30 3.72
N ARG A 45 -5.31 -2.09 5.04
CA ARG A 45 -4.44 -1.17 5.78
C ARG A 45 -3.57 -1.97 6.74
N ALA A 46 -2.26 -1.78 6.65
CA ALA A 46 -1.26 -2.38 7.51
C ALA A 46 -0.44 -1.30 8.22
N VAL A 47 -0.26 -1.45 9.53
CA VAL A 47 0.47 -0.51 10.37
C VAL A 47 1.57 -1.27 11.12
N SER A 48 2.81 -0.76 11.09
CA SER A 48 3.91 -1.36 11.85
C SER A 48 3.67 -1.23 13.36
N LYS A 49 4.25 -2.13 14.17
CA LYS A 49 4.05 -2.13 15.63
C LYS A 49 4.46 -0.82 16.29
N ASP A 50 5.49 -0.19 15.76
CA ASP A 50 6.03 1.06 16.25
C ASP A 50 5.28 2.28 15.71
N MET A 51 4.28 2.10 14.83
CA MET A 51 3.53 3.13 14.11
C MET A 51 4.38 4.02 13.19
N GLY A 52 5.62 3.62 12.90
CA GLY A 52 6.52 4.31 11.99
C GLY A 52 6.11 4.15 10.53
N PHE A 53 5.38 3.09 10.18
CA PHE A 53 5.03 2.77 8.82
C PHE A 53 3.54 2.44 8.68
N VAL A 54 2.92 3.00 7.64
CA VAL A 54 1.53 2.73 7.27
C VAL A 54 1.47 2.44 5.77
N LEU A 55 1.03 1.23 5.43
CA LEU A 55 0.69 0.82 4.06
C LEU A 55 -0.82 0.75 3.91
N SER A 56 -1.33 1.32 2.82
CA SER A 56 -2.72 1.26 2.42
C SER A 56 -2.80 0.80 0.97
N VAL A 57 -3.43 -0.35 0.75
CA VAL A 57 -3.71 -0.90 -0.58
C VAL A 57 -5.22 -0.82 -0.80
N ARG A 58 -5.64 0.01 -1.74
CA ARG A 58 -7.04 0.09 -2.19
C ARG A 58 -7.18 -0.74 -3.45
N ILE A 59 -8.20 -1.58 -3.54
CA ILE A 59 -8.43 -2.47 -4.68
C ILE A 59 -9.86 -2.26 -5.16
N GLY A 60 -9.99 -1.82 -6.41
CA GLY A 60 -11.26 -1.53 -7.05
C GLY A 60 -11.87 -2.75 -7.72
N LYS A 61 -13.14 -2.62 -8.13
CA LYS A 61 -13.89 -3.72 -8.76
C LYS A 61 -13.35 -4.08 -10.16
N ALA A 62 -12.64 -3.18 -10.83
CA ALA A 62 -11.97 -3.47 -12.10
C ALA A 62 -10.53 -4.00 -11.89
N LEU A 63 -10.21 -4.44 -10.67
CA LEU A 63 -8.91 -4.98 -10.27
C LEU A 63 -7.76 -3.96 -10.37
N GLU A 64 -8.09 -2.68 -10.48
CA GLU A 64 -7.16 -1.58 -10.29
C GLU A 64 -6.80 -1.45 -8.82
N SER A 65 -5.52 -1.25 -8.53
CA SER A 65 -4.98 -1.13 -7.19
C SER A 65 -4.26 0.18 -7.01
N ARG A 66 -4.50 0.86 -5.90
CA ARG A 66 -3.76 2.06 -5.48
C ARG A 66 -3.04 1.75 -4.19
N ILE A 67 -1.72 1.87 -4.23
CA ILE A 67 -0.85 1.62 -3.11
C ILE A 67 -0.38 2.95 -2.57
N HIS A 68 -0.52 3.15 -1.28
CA HIS A 68 -0.06 4.33 -0.58
C HIS A 68 0.77 3.91 0.63
N VAL A 69 1.93 4.53 0.76
CA VAL A 69 2.91 4.27 1.80
C VAL A 69 3.17 5.57 2.54
N TYR A 70 3.18 5.50 3.86
CA TYR A 70 3.69 6.54 4.72
C TYR A 70 4.75 5.96 5.64
N TYR A 71 5.90 6.60 5.71
CA TYR A 71 6.99 6.28 6.61
C TYR A 71 7.37 7.52 7.41
N ALA A 72 7.17 7.49 8.72
CA ALA A 72 7.52 8.58 9.63
C ALA A 72 9.04 8.66 9.79
N LYS A 73 9.60 9.86 9.69
CA LYS A 73 11.04 10.09 9.84
C LYS A 73 11.50 9.74 11.26
N ARG A 74 12.43 8.79 11.39
CA ARG A 74 12.94 8.31 12.70
C ARG A 74 14.42 8.53 12.95
N SER A 75 15.05 9.42 12.16
CA SER A 75 16.50 9.64 12.01
C SER A 75 17.17 8.63 11.07
N GLY A 76 18.12 9.10 10.28
CA GLY A 76 18.74 8.36 9.18
C GLY A 76 18.64 9.09 7.84
N ASP A 77 19.45 8.65 6.89
CA ASP A 77 19.30 9.03 5.49
C ASP A 77 18.09 8.31 4.90
N LEU A 78 17.28 9.04 4.13
CA LEU A 78 16.07 8.53 3.49
C LEU A 78 16.28 8.28 2.01
N GLU A 79 17.43 8.67 1.46
CA GLU A 79 17.74 8.62 0.02
C GLU A 79 17.66 7.19 -0.52
N ASP A 80 18.25 6.20 0.16
CA ASP A 80 18.17 4.78 -0.23
C ASP A 80 16.70 4.28 -0.29
N LEU A 81 15.89 4.64 0.70
CA LEU A 81 14.48 4.24 0.73
C LEU A 81 13.66 4.94 -0.37
N VAL A 82 14.00 6.19 -0.69
CA VAL A 82 13.39 6.93 -1.81
C VAL A 82 13.71 6.23 -3.13
N ASP A 83 14.98 5.94 -3.39
CA ASP A 83 15.43 5.27 -4.62
C ASP A 83 14.79 3.89 -4.78
N GLU A 84 14.70 3.13 -3.69
CA GLU A 84 14.04 1.82 -3.71
C GLU A 84 12.54 1.95 -4.02
N LEU A 85 11.84 2.91 -3.44
CA LEU A 85 10.42 3.18 -3.73
C LEU A 85 10.22 3.64 -5.18
N GLU A 86 11.06 4.53 -5.70
CA GLU A 86 11.00 4.96 -7.10
C GLU A 86 11.28 3.80 -8.07
N SER A 87 12.22 2.91 -7.74
CA SER A 87 12.50 1.70 -8.53
C SER A 87 11.32 0.72 -8.58
N LEU A 88 10.44 0.77 -7.59
CA LEU A 88 9.19 0.01 -7.52
C LEU A 88 8.03 0.71 -8.25
N GLY A 89 8.28 1.89 -8.84
CA GLY A 89 7.30 2.67 -9.59
C GLY A 89 6.42 3.58 -8.72
N PHE A 90 6.89 3.95 -7.52
CA PHE A 90 6.21 4.95 -6.70
C PHE A 90 6.60 6.36 -7.11
N SER A 91 5.63 7.27 -7.03
CA SER A 91 5.91 8.70 -6.90
C SER A 91 6.12 9.02 -5.43
N VAL A 92 7.29 9.56 -5.09
CA VAL A 92 7.73 9.79 -3.72
C VAL A 92 7.74 11.28 -3.40
N SER A 93 7.30 11.64 -2.21
CA SER A 93 7.34 12.98 -1.64
C SER A 93 7.94 12.90 -0.25
N VAL A 94 8.91 13.75 0.03
CA VAL A 94 9.59 13.83 1.34
C VAL A 94 9.29 15.18 1.97
N ASP A 95 8.86 15.17 3.23
CA ASP A 95 8.62 16.37 4.03
C ASP A 95 9.28 16.28 5.42
N ASP A 96 8.97 17.22 6.30
CA ASP A 96 9.46 17.26 7.68
C ASP A 96 8.94 16.09 8.54
N LYS A 97 7.83 15.47 8.15
CA LYS A 97 7.19 14.35 8.85
C LYS A 97 7.69 12.99 8.36
N GLY A 98 8.12 12.90 7.10
CA GLY A 98 8.77 11.71 6.54
C GLY A 98 8.53 11.51 5.06
N ILE A 99 8.36 10.27 4.65
CA ILE A 99 8.13 9.88 3.26
C ILE A 99 6.66 9.55 3.06
N THR A 100 6.07 10.12 2.02
CA THR A 100 4.81 9.67 1.45
C THR A 100 5.06 9.19 0.03
N ALA A 101 4.62 7.98 -0.30
CA ALA A 101 4.79 7.41 -1.63
C ALA A 101 3.49 6.78 -2.11
N SER A 102 3.21 6.90 -3.40
CA SER A 102 2.04 6.23 -3.98
C SER A 102 2.27 5.71 -5.40
N THR A 103 1.54 4.66 -5.75
CA THR A 103 1.52 4.12 -7.11
C THR A 103 0.14 3.53 -7.44
N GLN A 104 -0.18 3.43 -8.73
CA GLN A 104 -1.39 2.78 -9.23
C GLN A 104 -0.99 1.67 -10.20
N THR A 105 -1.60 0.50 -10.04
CA THR A 105 -1.22 -0.71 -10.79
C THR A 105 -2.38 -1.71 -10.88
N SER A 106 -2.16 -2.88 -11.49
CA SER A 106 -3.09 -4.02 -11.47
C SER A 106 -3.04 -4.76 -10.13
N LEU A 107 -4.05 -5.58 -9.83
CA LEU A 107 -4.05 -6.43 -8.62
C LEU A 107 -2.86 -7.40 -8.56
N ASP A 108 -2.53 -8.03 -9.69
CA ASP A 108 -1.41 -8.97 -9.78
C ASP A 108 -0.07 -8.29 -9.47
N ASP A 109 0.15 -7.12 -10.08
CA ASP A 109 1.34 -6.33 -9.82
C ASP A 109 1.34 -5.74 -8.40
N ALA A 110 0.19 -5.39 -7.85
CA ALA A 110 0.09 -4.88 -6.48
C ALA A 110 0.61 -5.89 -5.47
N TYR A 111 0.27 -7.17 -5.62
CA TYR A 111 0.81 -8.23 -4.77
C TYR A 111 2.35 -8.29 -4.84
N ARG A 112 2.91 -8.22 -6.06
CA ARG A 112 4.38 -8.22 -6.27
C ARG A 112 5.04 -6.99 -5.65
N ILE A 113 4.47 -5.80 -5.84
CA ILE A 113 4.99 -4.55 -5.29
C ILE A 113 4.95 -4.59 -3.77
N VAL A 114 3.83 -5.01 -3.16
CA VAL A 114 3.72 -5.13 -1.70
C VAL A 114 4.73 -6.12 -1.14
N THR A 115 4.96 -7.25 -1.81
CA THR A 115 5.97 -8.22 -1.39
C THR A 115 7.36 -7.59 -1.33
N ARG A 116 7.79 -6.92 -2.41
CA ARG A 116 9.10 -6.25 -2.46
C ARG A 116 9.21 -5.11 -1.47
N LEU A 117 8.17 -4.29 -1.34
CA LEU A 117 8.11 -3.18 -0.40
C LEU A 117 8.33 -3.65 1.05
N VAL A 118 7.71 -4.75 1.45
CA VAL A 118 7.85 -5.25 2.82
C VAL A 118 9.25 -5.82 3.08
N ASP A 119 9.95 -6.30 2.05
CA ASP A 119 11.33 -6.76 2.19
C ASP A 119 12.30 -5.57 2.33
N VAL A 120 12.10 -4.50 1.56
CA VAL A 120 12.81 -3.21 1.68
C VAL A 120 12.74 -2.64 3.11
N LEU A 121 11.57 -2.74 3.75
CA LEU A 121 11.33 -2.14 5.05
C LEU A 121 11.78 -2.99 6.25
N LYS A 122 12.34 -4.17 6.01
CA LYS A 122 12.92 -5.03 7.06
C LYS A 122 14.44 -4.85 7.22
N THR A 123 15.05 -4.07 6.33
CA THR A 123 16.44 -3.59 6.42
C THR A 123 16.54 -2.39 7.35
#